data_AF-A0A1C6MSU0-F1
#
_entry.id   AF-A0A1C6MSU0-F1
#
_cell.length_a   1.000
_cell.length_b   1.000
_cell.length_c   1.000
_cell.angle_alpha   90.00
_cell.angle_beta   90.00
_cell.angle_gamma   90.00
#
_symmetry.space_group_name_H-M   'P 1'
#
loop_
_entity.id
_entity.type
_entity.pdbx_description
1 polymer ?
#
loop_
_entity_poly.entity_id
_entity_poly.type
_entity_poly.pdbx_seq_one_letter_code
_entity_poly.pdbx_strand_id
1 'polypeptide(L)'
;MMIDRWISTISLAAILSTASCGTAVIREGDPLWKVPIVSRENCLSIDGNYSGKGLFFRQFDDSSINYSAPKFSTFVRYERRISPLDAKDPREQRKLFDANSFVEVRKISSGMEITLYGGDKLPYEGRRISFDHPNVGCDASGNLVLREFSRVGGAELTPRQAHASEVVFHKLQDGSLEVHRWRRNWIKTMRSPPRKENQVTLIFEPAY
;
A
#
# COMPACT_ATOMS: atom_id res chain seq x y z
N MET A 1 -51.30 29.16 -61.14
CA MET A 1 -50.61 30.41 -60.73
C MET A 1 -51.35 31.00 -59.54
N MET A 2 -50.92 30.65 -58.32
CA MET A 2 -50.94 31.51 -57.13
C MET A 2 -50.18 30.77 -56.03
N ILE A 3 -49.11 31.41 -55.62
CA ILE A 3 -48.20 31.10 -54.52
C ILE A 3 -48.83 31.68 -53.26
N ASP A 4 -48.77 30.96 -52.13
CA ASP A 4 -48.72 31.44 -50.74
C ASP A 4 -49.15 30.28 -49.83
N ARG A 5 -48.61 30.00 -48.64
CA ARG A 5 -47.57 30.62 -47.82
C ARG A 5 -47.18 29.60 -46.75
N TRP A 6 -45.92 29.68 -46.33
CA TRP A 6 -45.31 28.88 -45.28
C TRP A 6 -45.92 29.16 -43.90
N ILE A 7 -46.19 28.11 -43.12
CA ILE A 7 -46.23 28.20 -41.65
C ILE A 7 -45.40 27.06 -41.10
N SER A 8 -44.16 27.39 -40.78
CA SER A 8 -43.25 26.61 -39.94
C SER A 8 -43.87 26.45 -38.56
N THR A 9 -44.32 25.25 -38.23
CA THR A 9 -44.68 24.90 -36.84
C THR A 9 -43.38 24.60 -36.10
N ILE A 10 -42.94 25.56 -35.29
CA ILE A 10 -41.79 25.40 -34.39
C ILE A 10 -42.20 24.42 -33.29
N SER A 11 -41.51 23.28 -33.26
CA SER A 11 -41.59 22.27 -32.21
C SER A 11 -41.17 22.87 -30.87
N LEU A 12 -42.11 23.03 -29.94
CA LEU A 12 -41.80 23.29 -28.53
C LEU A 12 -41.64 21.93 -27.82
N ALA A 13 -40.50 21.28 -28.02
CA ALA A 13 -40.12 20.15 -27.18
C ALA A 13 -39.71 20.69 -25.81
N ALA A 14 -40.61 20.59 -24.84
CA ALA A 14 -40.30 20.85 -23.43
C ALA A 14 -39.26 19.83 -22.97
N ILE A 15 -37.98 20.23 -22.97
CA ILE A 15 -36.91 19.48 -22.34
C ILE A 15 -37.17 19.57 -20.83
N LEU A 16 -37.80 18.54 -20.28
CA LEU A 16 -37.73 18.25 -18.85
C LEU A 16 -36.25 18.08 -18.52
N SER A 17 -35.63 19.13 -17.99
CA SER A 17 -34.37 19.05 -17.30
C SER A 17 -34.59 18.27 -16.00
N THR A 18 -34.59 16.94 -16.12
CA THR A 18 -34.32 16.07 -14.99
C THR A 18 -32.97 16.48 -14.46
N ALA A 19 -32.98 17.31 -13.41
CA ALA A 19 -31.84 17.56 -12.56
C ALA A 19 -31.39 16.20 -12.03
N SER A 20 -30.48 15.55 -12.75
CA SER A 20 -29.75 14.43 -12.19
C SER A 20 -29.03 15.00 -10.98
N CYS A 21 -29.44 14.60 -9.78
CA CYS A 21 -28.56 14.60 -8.63
C CYS A 21 -27.33 13.80 -9.03
N GLY A 22 -26.36 14.48 -9.62
CA GLY A 22 -25.03 13.96 -9.85
C GLY A 22 -24.47 13.68 -8.46
N THR A 23 -24.57 12.44 -8.03
CA THR A 23 -23.73 11.95 -6.95
C THR A 23 -22.30 12.24 -7.40
N ALA A 24 -21.65 13.19 -6.75
CA ALA A 24 -20.27 13.52 -7.02
C ALA A 24 -19.43 12.28 -6.66
N VAL A 25 -19.22 11.42 -7.65
CA VAL A 25 -18.35 10.26 -7.51
C VAL A 25 -16.93 10.82 -7.51
N ILE A 26 -16.32 10.86 -6.32
CA ILE A 26 -14.88 11.07 -6.20
C ILE A 26 -14.22 9.84 -6.84
N ARG A 27 -13.85 9.97 -8.12
CA ARG A 27 -12.98 9.00 -8.78
C ARG A 27 -11.57 9.21 -8.24
N GLU A 28 -10.96 8.14 -7.78
CA GLU A 28 -9.52 8.12 -7.55
C GLU A 28 -8.87 8.48 -8.89
N GLY A 29 -8.19 9.63 -8.95
CA GLY A 29 -7.44 9.98 -10.15
C GLY A 29 -6.34 8.95 -10.31
N ASP A 30 -6.31 8.24 -11.44
CA ASP A 30 -5.25 7.28 -11.72
C ASP A 30 -3.96 8.07 -11.92
N PRO A 31 -3.05 8.06 -10.95
CA PRO A 31 -2.02 9.05 -10.96
C PRO A 31 -0.81 8.47 -11.70
N LEU A 32 -0.29 9.23 -12.66
CA LEU A 32 0.75 8.87 -13.66
C LEU A 32 2.07 8.32 -13.10
N TRP A 33 2.17 8.12 -11.79
CA TRP A 33 3.35 7.68 -11.07
C TRP A 33 3.24 6.27 -10.52
N LYS A 34 2.05 5.65 -10.58
CA LYS A 34 1.88 4.28 -10.15
C LYS A 34 2.85 3.40 -10.92
N VAL A 35 3.67 2.62 -10.20
CA VAL A 35 4.41 1.54 -10.84
C VAL A 35 3.38 0.59 -11.48
N PRO A 36 3.41 0.36 -12.80
CA PRO A 36 2.44 -0.52 -13.44
C PRO A 36 2.50 -1.90 -12.79
N ILE A 37 1.36 -2.40 -12.32
CA ILE A 37 1.24 -3.76 -11.77
C ILE A 37 0.74 -4.64 -12.92
N VAL A 38 1.62 -5.51 -13.44
CA VAL A 38 1.38 -6.21 -14.72
C VAL A 38 0.77 -7.60 -14.55
N SER A 39 1.23 -8.41 -13.59
CA SER A 39 0.62 -9.71 -13.27
C SER A 39 1.24 -10.33 -12.02
N ARG A 40 0.47 -11.18 -11.32
CA ARG A 40 0.80 -11.82 -10.03
C ARG A 40 1.66 -13.07 -10.17
N GLU A 41 1.58 -13.75 -11.31
CA GLU A 41 2.20 -15.08 -11.50
C GLU A 41 3.72 -15.02 -11.67
N ASN A 42 4.24 -13.86 -12.12
CA ASN A 42 5.66 -13.68 -12.46
C ASN A 42 6.45 -12.89 -11.42
N CYS A 43 5.92 -12.77 -10.20
CA CYS A 43 6.64 -12.12 -9.13
C CYS A 43 7.90 -12.91 -8.76
N LEU A 44 9.06 -12.26 -8.90
CA LEU A 44 10.33 -12.78 -8.40
C LEU A 44 10.20 -13.07 -6.92
N SER A 45 10.76 -14.20 -6.49
CA SER A 45 10.72 -14.57 -5.08
C SER A 45 11.65 -13.67 -4.27
N ILE A 46 11.11 -13.14 -3.18
CA ILE A 46 11.86 -12.43 -2.14
C ILE A 46 12.06 -13.32 -0.90
N ASP A 47 11.89 -14.63 -1.03
CA ASP A 47 12.03 -15.58 0.10
C ASP A 47 13.42 -15.48 0.73
N GLY A 48 13.47 -15.51 2.06
CA GLY A 48 14.72 -15.42 2.79
C GLY A 48 14.55 -14.92 4.21
N ASN A 49 15.67 -14.93 4.94
CA ASN A 49 15.79 -14.34 6.26
C ASN A 49 16.57 -13.03 6.15
N TYR A 50 16.04 -11.97 6.71
CA TYR A 50 16.62 -10.64 6.58
C TYR A 50 16.81 -10.01 7.96
N SER A 51 18.01 -9.49 8.17
CA SER A 51 18.33 -8.64 9.30
C SER A 51 17.69 -7.27 9.08
N GLY A 52 17.04 -6.71 10.10
CA GLY A 52 16.31 -5.47 9.89
C GLY A 52 15.77 -4.80 11.13
N LYS A 53 16.12 -5.29 12.32
CA LYS A 53 15.84 -4.65 13.60
C LYS A 53 14.37 -4.23 13.79
N GLY A 54 13.44 -5.08 13.33
CA GLY A 54 12.00 -4.80 13.25
C GLY A 54 11.58 -3.73 12.22
N LEU A 55 12.49 -2.93 11.66
CA LEU A 55 12.22 -1.93 10.62
C LEU A 55 11.82 -2.58 9.29
N PHE A 56 12.45 -3.70 8.95
CA PHE A 56 12.08 -4.44 7.74
C PHE A 56 10.64 -4.97 7.82
N PHE A 57 10.26 -5.54 8.96
CA PHE A 57 8.91 -6.06 9.18
C PHE A 57 7.83 -4.99 8.93
N ARG A 58 8.09 -3.74 9.33
CA ARG A 58 7.20 -2.60 9.12
C ARG A 58 7.00 -2.19 7.66
N GLN A 59 7.80 -2.69 6.72
CA GLN A 59 7.59 -2.40 5.30
C GLN A 59 6.39 -3.18 4.72
N PHE A 60 5.92 -4.21 5.42
CA PHE A 60 4.73 -5.00 5.06
C PHE A 60 3.45 -4.52 5.76
N ASP A 61 3.49 -3.37 6.46
CA ASP A 61 2.31 -2.81 7.13
C ASP A 61 1.33 -2.20 6.13
N ASP A 62 0.06 -2.61 6.22
CA ASP A 62 -1.05 -1.87 5.62
C ASP A 62 -1.65 -0.89 6.63
N SER A 63 -1.12 0.34 6.60
CA SER A 63 -1.60 1.45 7.44
C SER A 63 -2.84 2.18 6.91
N SER A 64 -3.54 1.61 5.91
CA SER A 64 -4.73 2.25 5.35
C SER A 64 -5.78 2.45 6.45
N ILE A 65 -6.28 3.70 6.56
CA ILE A 65 -7.20 4.12 7.62
C ILE A 65 -8.65 3.78 7.27
N ASN A 66 -8.92 3.42 6.01
CA ASN A 66 -10.28 3.19 5.54
C ASN A 66 -10.79 1.84 6.05
N TYR A 67 -11.52 1.84 7.17
CA TYR A 67 -12.08 0.64 7.83
C TYR A 67 -12.91 -0.27 6.89
N SER A 68 -13.41 0.26 5.77
CA SER A 68 -14.19 -0.49 4.78
C SER A 68 -13.40 -0.98 3.58
N ALA A 69 -12.14 -0.57 3.42
CA ALA A 69 -11.27 -1.10 2.36
C ALA A 69 -10.62 -2.40 2.85
N PRO A 70 -10.60 -3.47 2.04
CA PRO A 70 -9.84 -4.66 2.38
C PRO A 70 -8.37 -4.29 2.55
N LYS A 71 -7.74 -4.81 3.59
CA LYS A 71 -6.30 -4.68 3.81
C LYS A 71 -5.56 -5.76 3.04
N PHE A 72 -4.44 -5.43 2.43
CA PHE A 72 -3.59 -6.44 1.79
C PHE A 72 -2.83 -7.28 2.81
N SER A 73 -2.56 -6.72 4.00
CA SER A 73 -1.88 -7.41 5.10
C SER A 73 -2.86 -7.79 6.21
N THR A 74 -2.84 -9.05 6.62
CA THR A 74 -3.54 -9.53 7.82
C THR A 74 -2.55 -9.90 8.90
N PHE A 75 -2.88 -9.57 10.16
CA PHE A 75 -2.01 -9.82 11.31
C PHE A 75 -2.20 -11.23 11.83
N VAL A 76 -1.10 -11.93 12.06
CA VAL A 76 -1.06 -13.22 12.76
C VAL A 76 -0.40 -12.96 14.11
N ARG A 77 -1.21 -13.03 15.19
CA ARG A 77 -0.69 -12.87 16.54
C ARG A 77 -0.17 -14.22 17.03
N TYR A 78 1.14 -14.31 17.25
CA TYR A 78 1.70 -15.35 18.08
C TYR A 78 1.53 -14.89 19.52
N GLU A 79 0.74 -15.60 20.32
CA GLU A 79 0.51 -15.27 21.72
C GLU A 79 1.80 -15.48 22.53
N ARG A 80 2.71 -14.50 22.48
CA ARG A 80 3.83 -14.42 23.41
C ARG A 80 4.00 -12.98 23.84
N ARG A 81 3.74 -12.74 25.13
CA ARG A 81 4.30 -11.59 25.82
C ARG A 81 5.81 -11.74 25.67
N ILE A 82 6.51 -10.67 25.28
CA ILE A 82 7.96 -10.58 25.47
C ILE A 82 8.19 -11.07 26.89
N SER A 83 8.75 -12.27 27.06
CA SER A 83 8.99 -12.80 28.38
C SER A 83 9.86 -11.74 29.06
N PRO A 84 9.46 -11.19 30.22
CA PRO A 84 10.22 -10.15 30.89
C PRO A 84 11.47 -10.80 31.47
N LEU A 85 12.39 -11.23 30.61
CA LEU A 85 13.69 -11.75 30.98
C LEU A 85 14.57 -10.51 31.23
N ASP A 86 14.67 -10.21 32.51
CA ASP A 86 15.80 -9.59 33.21
C ASP A 86 16.16 -8.12 32.99
N ALA A 87 15.60 -7.41 32.01
CA ALA A 87 15.82 -5.96 31.93
C ALA A 87 14.75 -5.16 32.69
N LYS A 88 15.20 -4.30 33.61
CA LYS A 88 14.34 -3.40 34.40
C LYS A 88 13.68 -2.29 33.56
N ASP A 89 14.17 -2.03 32.34
CA ASP A 89 13.65 -1.01 31.42
C ASP A 89 13.11 -1.64 30.10
N PRO A 90 11.82 -1.47 29.78
CA PRO A 90 11.22 -1.88 28.50
C PRO A 90 11.93 -1.33 27.25
N ARG A 91 12.59 -0.17 27.33
CA ARG A 91 13.34 0.41 26.20
C ARG A 91 14.60 -0.39 25.90
N GLU A 92 15.32 -0.82 26.93
CA GLU A 92 16.51 -1.66 26.75
C GLU A 92 16.14 -3.05 26.25
N GLN A 93 15.06 -3.64 26.76
CA GLN A 93 14.50 -4.88 26.22
C GLN A 93 14.18 -4.76 24.73
N ARG A 94 13.52 -3.66 24.33
CA ARG A 94 13.19 -3.42 22.94
C ARG A 94 14.45 -3.27 22.08
N LYS A 95 15.47 -2.56 22.58
CA LYS A 95 16.75 -2.38 21.88
C LYS A 95 17.49 -3.71 21.68
N LEU A 96 17.52 -4.56 22.71
CA LEU A 96 18.13 -5.90 22.64
C LEU A 96 17.37 -6.83 21.69
N PHE A 97 16.04 -6.77 21.72
CA PHE A 97 15.19 -7.49 20.78
C PHE A 97 15.47 -7.03 19.35
N ASP A 98 15.39 -5.72 19.09
CA ASP A 98 15.59 -5.17 17.76
C ASP A 98 17.01 -5.52 17.26
N ALA A 99 18.05 -5.44 18.10
CA ALA A 99 19.43 -5.78 17.71
C ALA A 99 19.61 -7.22 17.19
N ASN A 100 18.85 -8.19 17.71
CA ASN A 100 19.00 -9.61 17.37
C ASN A 100 17.82 -10.18 16.58
N SER A 101 16.82 -9.36 16.26
CA SER A 101 15.64 -9.78 15.51
C SER A 101 15.94 -9.92 14.01
N PHE A 102 15.30 -10.90 13.39
CA PHE A 102 15.29 -11.10 11.95
C PHE A 102 13.87 -11.36 11.46
N VAL A 103 13.65 -11.20 10.17
CA VAL A 103 12.36 -11.44 9.53
C VAL A 103 12.53 -12.53 8.50
N GLU A 104 11.71 -13.56 8.61
CA GLU A 104 11.54 -14.58 7.58
C GLU A 104 10.44 -14.12 6.61
N VAL A 105 10.71 -14.19 5.31
CA VAL A 105 9.71 -14.03 4.25
C VAL A 105 9.59 -15.35 3.51
N ARG A 106 8.36 -15.83 3.36
CA ARG A 106 8.05 -17.08 2.67
C ARG A 106 6.83 -16.94 1.76
N LYS A 107 7.00 -17.26 0.49
CA LYS A 107 5.92 -17.40 -0.49
C LYS A 107 5.06 -18.61 -0.13
N ILE A 108 3.75 -18.41 -0.14
CA ILE A 108 2.74 -19.44 0.07
C ILE A 108 1.76 -19.41 -1.12
N SER A 109 0.89 -20.41 -1.24
CA SER A 109 -0.03 -20.53 -2.39
C SER A 109 -0.94 -19.31 -2.58
N SER A 110 -1.36 -18.66 -1.49
CA SER A 110 -2.25 -17.50 -1.53
C SER A 110 -1.55 -16.14 -1.49
N GLY A 111 -0.21 -16.11 -1.41
CA GLY A 111 0.48 -14.88 -1.05
C GLY A 111 1.88 -15.05 -0.47
N MET A 112 2.16 -14.27 0.57
CA MET A 112 3.38 -14.37 1.37
C MET A 112 3.05 -14.37 2.85
N GLU A 113 3.86 -15.08 3.62
CA GLU A 113 3.90 -15.05 5.07
C GLU A 113 5.21 -14.38 5.50
N ILE A 114 5.10 -13.43 6.43
CA ILE A 114 6.21 -12.65 6.95
C ILE A 114 6.20 -12.84 8.46
N THR A 115 7.29 -13.33 9.02
CA THR A 115 7.39 -13.64 10.44
C THR A 115 8.57 -12.92 11.06
N LEU A 116 8.31 -12.13 12.09
CA LEU A 116 9.33 -11.51 12.93
C LEU A 116 9.77 -12.49 14.01
N TYR A 117 11.05 -12.81 14.00
CA TYR A 117 11.71 -13.62 15.00
C TYR A 117 12.56 -12.77 15.93
N GLY A 118 12.57 -13.12 17.22
CA GLY A 118 13.51 -12.57 18.19
C GLY A 118 14.90 -13.22 18.07
N GLY A 119 15.87 -12.69 18.83
CA GLY A 119 17.21 -13.29 18.93
C GLY A 119 17.21 -14.69 19.57
N ASP A 120 16.13 -15.05 20.26
CA ASP A 120 15.84 -16.39 20.78
C ASP A 120 15.30 -17.36 19.72
N LYS A 121 15.19 -16.92 18.45
CA LYS A 121 14.64 -17.68 17.31
C LYS A 121 13.18 -18.08 17.47
N LEU A 122 12.44 -17.40 18.35
CA LEU A 122 11.01 -17.63 18.53
C LEU A 122 10.21 -16.63 17.67
N PRO A 123 9.04 -17.02 17.12
CA PRO A 123 8.19 -16.11 16.36
C PRO A 123 7.42 -15.18 17.31
N TYR A 124 7.43 -13.88 17.03
CA TYR A 124 6.77 -12.84 17.83
C TYR A 124 5.56 -12.24 17.11
N GLU A 125 5.71 -11.91 15.83
CA GLU A 125 4.69 -11.24 15.04
C GLU A 125 4.67 -11.84 13.64
N GLY A 126 3.47 -12.07 13.09
CA GLY A 126 3.30 -12.60 11.75
C GLY A 126 2.39 -11.71 10.92
N ARG A 127 2.61 -11.70 9.61
CA ARG A 127 1.73 -11.08 8.63
C ARG A 127 1.54 -11.97 7.44
N ARG A 128 0.34 -11.92 6.87
CA ARG A 128 0.04 -12.55 5.58
C ARG A 128 -0.38 -11.50 4.59
N ILE A 129 0.29 -11.49 3.44
CA ILE A 129 0.02 -10.61 2.32
C ILE A 129 -0.69 -11.42 1.26
N SER A 130 -1.90 -11.03 0.87
CA SER A 130 -2.64 -11.72 -0.18
C SER A 130 -2.22 -11.24 -1.57
N PHE A 131 -1.84 -12.17 -2.45
CA PHE A 131 -1.63 -11.84 -3.86
C PHE A 131 -2.93 -11.53 -4.58
N ASP A 132 -4.08 -11.95 -4.04
CA ASP A 132 -5.39 -11.64 -4.64
C ASP A 132 -5.81 -10.17 -4.45
N HIS A 133 -5.08 -9.42 -3.62
CA HIS A 133 -5.36 -8.03 -3.38
C HIS A 133 -5.01 -7.15 -4.60
N PRO A 134 -5.85 -6.19 -5.01
CA PRO A 134 -5.59 -5.33 -6.18
C PRO A 134 -4.37 -4.42 -6.02
N ASN A 135 -3.94 -4.18 -4.79
CA ASN A 135 -2.76 -3.38 -4.48
C ASN A 135 -1.47 -4.19 -4.27
N VAL A 136 -1.50 -5.49 -4.60
CA VAL A 136 -0.35 -6.38 -4.53
C VAL A 136 -0.12 -6.96 -5.91
N GLY A 137 1.12 -6.91 -6.37
CA GLY A 137 1.54 -7.55 -7.61
C GLY A 137 2.98 -7.20 -7.92
N CYS A 138 3.35 -7.19 -9.20
CA CYS A 138 4.72 -6.95 -9.60
C CYS A 138 4.88 -5.90 -10.69
N ASP A 139 6.05 -5.23 -10.65
CA ASP A 139 6.46 -4.28 -11.67
C ASP A 139 6.88 -4.97 -12.97
N ALA A 140 7.25 -4.17 -13.98
CA ALA A 140 7.69 -4.67 -15.28
C ALA A 140 8.97 -5.54 -15.22
N SER A 141 9.76 -5.39 -14.15
CA SER A 141 10.98 -6.17 -13.89
C SER A 141 10.71 -7.42 -13.03
N GLY A 142 9.45 -7.66 -12.63
CA GLY A 142 9.06 -8.77 -11.78
C GLY A 142 9.26 -8.54 -10.28
N ASN A 143 9.63 -7.32 -9.84
CA ASN A 143 9.79 -6.99 -8.43
C ASN A 143 8.44 -6.86 -7.74
N LEU A 144 8.35 -7.34 -6.50
CA LEU A 144 7.15 -7.21 -5.69
C LEU A 144 6.84 -5.73 -5.42
N VAL A 145 5.59 -5.34 -5.69
CA VAL A 145 5.03 -4.02 -5.40
C VAL A 145 3.89 -4.18 -4.40
N LEU A 146 4.00 -3.48 -3.27
CA LEU A 146 2.90 -3.28 -2.34
C LEU A 146 2.45 -1.83 -2.42
N ARG A 147 1.15 -1.62 -2.58
CA ARG A 147 0.55 -0.29 -2.69
C ARG A 147 -0.49 -0.07 -1.61
N GLU A 148 -0.50 1.13 -1.08
CA GLU A 148 -1.43 1.56 -0.05
C GLU A 148 -2.06 2.87 -0.48
N PHE A 149 -3.38 2.96 -0.33
CA PHE A 149 -4.12 4.21 -0.42
C PHE A 149 -4.93 4.40 0.85
N SER A 150 -4.87 5.61 1.38
CA SER A 150 -5.69 6.00 2.52
C SER A 150 -6.29 7.37 2.24
N ARG A 151 -7.59 7.46 2.47
CA ARG A 151 -8.36 8.69 2.29
C ARG A 151 -9.09 9.00 3.58
N VAL A 152 -8.79 10.12 4.22
CA VAL A 152 -9.30 10.44 5.56
C VAL A 152 -10.69 11.14 5.55
N GLY A 153 -11.37 11.28 4.39
CA GLY A 153 -12.76 11.82 4.32
C GLY A 153 -12.85 13.32 3.94
N GLY A 154 -14.09 13.91 3.85
CA GLY A 154 -14.46 15.33 3.52
C GLY A 154 -15.54 15.63 2.41
N ALA A 155 -15.49 16.75 1.70
CA ALA A 155 -16.32 17.17 0.54
C ALA A 155 -15.57 18.23 -0.31
N GLU A 156 -16.11 18.71 -1.42
CA GLU A 156 -15.51 19.82 -2.18
C GLU A 156 -15.29 21.03 -1.25
N LEU A 157 -14.13 21.70 -1.33
CA LEU A 157 -13.69 22.85 -0.49
C LEU A 157 -13.36 22.58 1.00
N THR A 158 -13.44 21.35 1.49
CA THR A 158 -12.90 21.01 2.83
C THR A 158 -11.47 20.51 2.74
N PRO A 159 -10.55 20.89 3.67
CA PRO A 159 -9.21 20.33 3.71
C PRO A 159 -9.31 18.82 3.96
N ARG A 160 -8.94 18.01 2.96
CA ARG A 160 -8.88 16.56 3.09
C ARG A 160 -7.44 16.10 3.04
N GLN A 161 -7.12 15.12 3.89
CA GLN A 161 -5.86 14.40 3.80
C GLN A 161 -6.05 13.07 3.09
N ALA A 162 -5.23 12.83 2.08
CA ALA A 162 -5.07 11.51 1.49
C ALA A 162 -3.58 11.17 1.55
N HIS A 163 -3.27 9.89 1.73
CA HIS A 163 -1.92 9.41 1.55
C HIS A 163 -1.90 8.22 0.61
N ALA A 164 -0.80 8.10 -0.13
CA ALA A 164 -0.49 6.90 -0.87
C ALA A 164 0.94 6.49 -0.56
N SER A 165 1.16 5.19 -0.41
CA SER A 165 2.49 4.64 -0.28
C SER A 165 2.69 3.49 -1.27
N GLU A 166 3.88 3.41 -1.83
CA GLU A 166 4.32 2.29 -2.64
C GLU A 166 5.62 1.77 -2.06
N VAL A 167 5.75 0.46 -2.01
CA VAL A 167 6.95 -0.24 -1.58
C VAL A 167 7.30 -1.25 -2.65
N VAL A 168 8.50 -1.15 -3.19
CA VAL A 168 9.05 -2.10 -4.17
C VAL A 168 10.22 -2.84 -3.53
N PHE A 169 10.19 -4.16 -3.66
CA PHE A 169 11.20 -5.05 -3.10
C PHE A 169 12.03 -5.65 -4.22
N HIS A 170 13.34 -5.40 -4.19
CA HIS A 170 14.29 -5.89 -5.16
C HIS A 170 15.34 -6.73 -4.44
N LYS A 171 15.39 -8.03 -4.77
CA LYS A 171 16.39 -8.95 -4.20
C LYS A 171 17.69 -8.83 -4.98
N LEU A 172 18.77 -8.49 -4.28
CA LEU A 172 20.10 -8.32 -4.85
C LEU A 172 20.83 -9.66 -4.97
N GLN A 173 21.90 -9.69 -5.76
CA GLN A 173 22.68 -10.92 -6.04
C GLN A 173 23.39 -11.48 -4.80
N ASP A 174 23.74 -10.63 -3.84
CA ASP A 174 24.32 -11.02 -2.55
C ASP A 174 23.28 -11.58 -1.57
N GLY A 175 22.01 -11.68 -1.99
CA GLY A 175 20.90 -12.15 -1.18
C GLY A 175 20.25 -11.07 -0.32
N SER A 176 20.81 -9.86 -0.25
CA SER A 176 20.19 -8.74 0.45
C SER A 176 18.92 -8.26 -0.26
N LEU A 177 18.09 -7.53 0.47
CA LEU A 177 16.84 -6.98 -0.05
C LEU A 177 16.90 -5.46 -0.05
N GLU A 178 16.88 -4.88 -1.24
CA GLU A 178 16.71 -3.46 -1.45
C GLU A 178 15.21 -3.12 -1.47
N VAL A 179 14.82 -2.19 -0.62
CA VAL A 179 13.43 -1.76 -0.46
C VAL A 179 13.34 -0.29 -0.80
N HIS A 180 12.64 0.00 -1.89
CA HIS A 180 12.33 1.36 -2.30
C HIS A 180 10.94 1.71 -1.80
N ARG A 181 10.85 2.80 -1.04
CA ARG A 181 9.59 3.31 -0.52
C ARG A 181 9.33 4.71 -1.02
N TRP A 182 8.14 4.89 -1.58
CA TRP A 182 7.60 6.18 -1.94
C TRP A 182 6.40 6.49 -1.06
N ARG A 183 6.35 7.69 -0.50
CA ARG A 183 5.17 8.19 0.25
C ARG A 183 4.70 9.52 -0.29
N ARG A 184 3.38 9.70 -0.29
CA ARG A 184 2.75 10.94 -0.75
C ARG A 184 1.63 11.30 0.20
N ASN A 185 1.59 12.57 0.59
CA ASN A 185 0.54 13.14 1.41
C ASN A 185 -0.07 14.33 0.64
N TRP A 186 -1.36 14.27 0.38
CA TRP A 186 -2.13 15.40 -0.13
C TRP A 186 -2.86 16.04 1.03
N ILE A 187 -2.69 17.34 1.26
CA ILE A 187 -3.33 18.06 2.38
C ILE A 187 -4.59 18.82 1.92
N LYS A 188 -4.86 18.92 0.61
CA LYS A 188 -6.02 19.66 0.06
C LYS A 188 -6.58 19.07 -1.23
N THR A 189 -5.80 18.98 -2.30
CA THR A 189 -6.27 18.52 -3.63
C THR A 189 -5.36 17.42 -4.19
N MET A 190 -5.94 16.43 -4.86
CA MET A 190 -5.20 15.37 -5.58
C MET A 190 -4.65 15.84 -6.95
N ARG A 191 -4.77 17.14 -7.27
CA ARG A 191 -4.38 17.71 -8.56
C ARG A 191 -2.91 18.14 -8.64
N SER A 192 -2.20 18.24 -7.51
CA SER A 192 -0.80 18.65 -7.51
C SER A 192 0.14 17.45 -7.73
N PRO A 193 1.16 17.59 -8.60
CA PRO A 193 2.19 16.58 -8.80
C PRO A 193 3.08 16.45 -7.54
N PRO A 194 3.76 15.30 -7.36
CA PRO A 194 4.57 15.04 -6.18
C PRO A 194 5.75 16.00 -6.05
N ARG A 195 6.14 16.29 -4.80
CA ARG A 195 7.52 16.75 -4.51
C ARG A 195 8.44 15.52 -4.48
N LYS A 196 9.61 15.62 -5.11
CA LYS A 196 10.60 14.53 -5.24
C LYS A 196 11.20 14.05 -3.89
N GLU A 197 10.97 14.78 -2.81
CA GLU A 197 11.65 14.66 -1.51
C GLU A 197 11.29 13.41 -0.66
N ASN A 198 10.41 12.50 -1.13
CA ASN A 198 9.84 11.44 -0.29
C ASN A 198 10.20 10.00 -0.69
N GLN A 199 11.30 9.78 -1.43
CA GLN A 199 11.81 8.44 -1.71
C GLN A 199 12.83 8.05 -0.64
N VAL A 200 12.68 6.84 -0.09
CA VAL A 200 13.65 6.23 0.81
C VAL A 200 14.06 4.90 0.21
N THR A 201 15.37 4.67 0.10
CA THR A 201 15.93 3.37 -0.24
C THR A 201 16.54 2.79 1.02
N LEU A 202 16.14 1.57 1.37
CA LEU A 202 16.64 0.80 2.50
C LEU A 202 17.27 -0.48 1.99
N ILE A 203 18.36 -0.93 2.60
CA ILE A 203 18.99 -2.21 2.27
C ILE A 203 18.95 -3.07 3.53
N PHE A 204 18.46 -4.29 3.40
CA PHE A 204 18.37 -5.28 4.48
C PHE A 204 19.25 -6.48 4.14
N GLU A 205 20.28 -6.71 4.94
CA GLU A 205 21.24 -7.80 4.74
C GLU A 205 20.62 -9.16 5.09
N PRO A 206 21.06 -10.27 4.46
CA PRO A 206 20.67 -11.61 4.86
C PRO A 206 20.96 -11.87 6.35
N ALA A 207 20.05 -12.56 7.04
CA ALA A 207 20.29 -13.09 8.38
C ALA A 207 20.75 -14.55 8.28
N TYR A 208 21.92 -14.84 8.86
CA TYR A 208 22.51 -16.18 8.95
C TYR A 208 22.10 -16.91 10.24
#